data_AF-A0AA88EBJ9-F1
#
_entry.id   AF-A0AA88EBJ9-F1
#
_cell.length_a   1.000
_cell.length_b   1.000
_cell.length_c   1.000
_cell.angle_alpha   90.00
_cell.angle_beta   90.00
_cell.angle_gamma   90.00
#
_symmetry.space_group_name_H-M   'P 1'
#
loop_
_entity.id
_entity.type
_entity.pdbx_description
1 polymer ?
#
loop_
_entity_poly.entity_id
_entity_poly.type
_entity_poly.pdbx_seq_one_letter_code
_entity_poly.pdbx_strand_id
1 'polypeptide(L)'
;MAAVENLLHIPEDSVPCKIRAKRGCATHPRSIAERERRTRISGKLKKLQELVPNMDKQTSYSDMLDLAVQHIKGLQNQVQNIGALVGVPSRRECHMCHALRIKLINDTLCS
;
A
#
# COMPACT_ATOMS: atom_id res chain seq x y z
N MET A 1 47.62 44.92 -15.71
CA MET A 1 46.46 44.08 -16.06
C MET A 1 46.99 42.72 -16.50
N ALA A 2 47.08 41.78 -15.58
CA ALA A 2 47.79 40.51 -15.78
C ALA A 2 46.93 39.34 -15.31
N ALA A 3 47.14 38.17 -15.93
CA ALA A 3 46.60 36.84 -15.63
C ALA A 3 45.31 36.42 -16.38
N VAL A 4 45.46 36.08 -17.66
CA VAL A 4 44.57 35.12 -18.36
C VAL A 4 45.35 34.01 -19.07
N GLU A 5 46.51 33.65 -18.54
CA GLU A 5 47.26 32.46 -18.97
C GLU A 5 47.48 31.60 -17.73
N ASN A 6 46.58 30.63 -17.54
CA ASN A 6 46.79 29.42 -16.75
C ASN A 6 45.71 28.41 -17.20
N LEU A 7 45.75 28.08 -18.48
CA LEU A 7 45.18 26.84 -18.97
C LEU A 7 46.22 25.73 -18.72
N LEU A 8 45.79 24.71 -17.99
CA LEU A 8 46.38 23.36 -17.95
C LEU A 8 47.66 23.18 -17.11
N HIS A 9 47.45 23.04 -15.81
CA HIS A 9 48.16 22.03 -15.02
C HIS A 9 47.13 21.24 -14.22
N ILE A 10 46.61 20.18 -14.84
CA ILE A 10 45.84 19.15 -14.14
C ILE A 10 46.87 18.13 -13.63
N PRO A 11 46.96 17.86 -12.32
CA PRO A 11 47.76 16.75 -11.82
C PRO A 11 47.20 15.43 -12.38
N GLU A 12 48.06 14.67 -13.04
CA GLU A 12 47.81 13.36 -13.68
C GLU A 12 47.56 12.23 -12.66
N ASP A 13 46.79 12.49 -11.60
CA ASP A 13 46.41 11.49 -10.59
C ASP A 13 44.95 11.63 -10.11
N SER A 14 44.15 12.50 -10.74
CA SER A 14 42.73 12.59 -10.42
C SER A 14 41.94 11.58 -11.27
N VAL A 15 41.52 10.49 -10.62
CA VAL A 15 40.62 9.46 -11.16
C VAL A 15 39.49 10.16 -11.94
N PRO A 16 39.24 9.80 -13.22
CA PRO A 16 38.21 10.43 -14.01
C PRO A 16 36.89 10.46 -13.23
N CYS A 17 36.45 11.67 -12.87
CA CYS A 17 35.16 11.90 -12.25
C CYS A 17 34.10 11.49 -13.27
N LYS A 18 33.71 10.20 -13.23
CA LYS A 18 32.56 9.66 -13.94
C LYS A 18 31.40 10.59 -13.62
N ILE A 19 30.87 11.23 -14.66
CA ILE A 19 29.69 12.09 -14.66
C ILE A 19 28.78 11.67 -13.51
N ARG A 20 28.62 12.55 -12.51
CA ARG A 20 27.77 12.29 -11.34
C ARG A 20 26.47 11.65 -11.82
N ALA A 21 26.24 10.38 -11.47
CA ALA A 21 25.04 9.69 -11.89
C ALA A 21 23.83 10.55 -11.49
N LYS A 22 22.92 10.84 -12.44
CA LYS A 22 21.73 11.69 -12.21
C LYS A 22 21.05 11.27 -10.90
N ARG A 23 20.58 12.25 -10.12
CA ARG A 23 19.93 12.05 -8.81
C ARG A 23 18.83 10.98 -8.95
N GLY A 24 19.11 9.75 -8.49
CA GLY A 24 18.20 8.62 -8.64
C GLY A 24 18.69 7.44 -9.51
N CYS A 25 19.91 7.43 -10.04
CA CYS A 25 20.45 6.28 -10.77
C CYS A 25 20.97 5.17 -9.84
N ALA A 26 20.06 4.56 -9.08
CA ALA A 26 20.29 3.26 -8.49
C ALA A 26 20.58 2.26 -9.64
N THR A 27 21.85 1.95 -9.89
CA THR A 27 22.27 1.01 -10.96
C THR A 27 22.23 -0.44 -10.47
N HIS A 28 22.15 -0.67 -9.16
CA HIS A 28 22.03 -2.01 -8.61
C HIS A 28 20.59 -2.51 -8.68
N PRO A 29 20.35 -3.76 -9.12
CA PRO A 29 19.00 -4.30 -9.26
C PRO A 29 18.21 -4.27 -7.94
N ARG A 30 18.90 -4.44 -6.80
CA ARG A 30 18.31 -4.33 -5.46
C ARG A 30 17.72 -2.95 -5.18
N SER A 31 18.39 -1.87 -5.57
CA SER A 31 17.92 -0.51 -5.30
C SER A 31 16.84 -0.05 -6.29
N ILE A 32 16.80 -0.62 -7.50
CA ILE A 32 15.68 -0.47 -8.44
C ILE A 32 14.43 -1.13 -7.87
N ALA A 33 14.53 -2.40 -7.45
CA ALA A 33 13.41 -3.14 -6.87
C ALA A 33 12.84 -2.47 -5.62
N GLU A 34 13.72 -1.95 -4.75
CA GLU A 34 13.27 -1.22 -3.55
C GLU A 34 12.57 0.10 -3.91
N ARG A 35 13.01 0.83 -4.95
CA ARG A 35 12.29 2.01 -5.42
C ARG A 35 10.89 1.65 -5.91
N GLU A 36 10.77 0.64 -6.76
CA GLU A 36 9.47 0.21 -7.28
C GLU A 36 8.51 -0.19 -6.16
N ARG A 37 9.03 -0.89 -5.14
CA ARG A 37 8.29 -1.20 -3.92
C ARG A 37 7.81 0.06 -3.21
N ARG A 38 8.69 1.06 -3.01
CA ARG A 38 8.31 2.35 -2.39
C ARG A 38 7.25 3.08 -3.20
N THR A 39 7.40 3.14 -4.52
CA THR A 39 6.41 3.75 -5.41
C THR A 39 5.06 3.05 -5.33
N ARG A 40 5.03 1.71 -5.28
CA ARG A 40 3.81 0.92 -5.05
C ARG A 40 3.17 1.24 -3.71
N ILE A 41 3.95 1.37 -2.64
CA ILE A 41 3.45 1.72 -1.31
C ILE A 41 2.84 3.13 -1.31
N SER A 42 3.55 4.13 -1.84
CA SER A 42 3.03 5.49 -1.94
C SER A 42 1.79 5.59 -2.82
N GLY A 43 1.71 4.81 -3.90
CA GLY A 43 0.52 4.73 -4.75
C GLY A 43 -0.69 4.17 -4.00
N LYS A 44 -0.51 3.13 -3.17
CA LYS A 44 -1.59 2.59 -2.32
C LYS A 44 -2.03 3.59 -1.25
N LEU A 45 -1.10 4.34 -0.68
CA LEU A 45 -1.41 5.38 0.32
C LEU A 45 -2.25 6.51 -0.28
N LYS A 46 -1.97 6.96 -1.51
CA LYS A 46 -2.80 7.97 -2.21
C LYS A 46 -4.23 7.48 -2.42
N LYS A 47 -4.40 6.24 -2.89
CA LYS A 47 -5.73 5.63 -3.03
C LYS A 47 -6.49 5.55 -1.70
N LEU A 48 -5.77 5.33 -0.60
CA LEU A 48 -6.37 5.30 0.73
C LEU A 48 -6.88 6.69 1.15
N GLN A 49 -6.16 7.77 0.81
CA GLN A 49 -6.58 9.15 1.08
C GLN A 49 -7.88 9.49 0.33
N GLU A 50 -8.07 9.02 -0.89
CA GLU A 50 -9.29 9.27 -1.68
C GLU A 50 -10.54 8.56 -1.12
N LEU A 51 -10.35 7.42 -0.43
CA LEU A 51 -11.46 6.58 0.04
C LEU A 51 -11.92 6.91 1.47
N VAL A 52 -11.05 7.50 2.29
CA VAL A 52 -11.33 7.75 3.71
C VAL A 52 -11.37 9.25 3.96
N PRO A 53 -12.49 9.80 4.47
CA PRO A 53 -12.62 11.23 4.71
C PRO A 53 -11.65 11.70 5.81
N ASN A 54 -11.11 12.91 5.66
CA ASN A 54 -10.20 13.57 6.60
C ASN A 54 -8.78 12.98 6.73
N MET A 55 -8.35 12.12 5.81
CA MET A 55 -6.98 11.54 5.84
C MET A 55 -5.86 12.54 5.52
N ASP A 56 -6.19 13.67 4.89
CA ASP A 56 -5.23 14.66 4.38
C ASP A 56 -4.55 15.45 5.50
N LYS A 57 -5.13 15.39 6.71
CA LYS A 57 -4.68 16.13 7.91
C LYS A 57 -3.63 15.36 8.70
N GLN A 58 -3.43 14.07 8.41
CA GLN A 58 -2.48 13.22 9.12
C GLN A 58 -1.09 13.27 8.49
N THR A 59 -0.08 13.53 9.32
CA THR A 59 1.33 13.60 8.91
C THR A 59 2.07 12.26 9.05
N SER A 60 1.54 11.31 9.82
CA SER A 60 2.18 10.01 10.06
C SER A 60 1.46 8.87 9.30
N TYR A 61 2.24 7.91 8.78
CA TYR A 61 1.68 6.74 8.08
C TYR A 61 0.92 5.79 9.00
N SER A 62 1.31 5.68 10.27
CA SER A 62 0.60 4.88 11.26
C SER A 62 -0.81 5.40 11.49
N ASP A 63 -0.94 6.71 11.76
CA ASP A 63 -2.23 7.30 12.09
C ASP A 63 -3.19 7.25 10.88
N MET A 64 -2.65 7.42 9.67
CA MET A 64 -3.41 7.21 8.43
C MET A 64 -3.98 5.77 8.36
N LEU A 65 -3.19 4.76 8.67
CA LEU A 65 -3.66 3.36 8.63
C LEU A 65 -4.67 3.09 9.75
N ASP A 66 -4.48 3.64 10.94
CA ASP A 66 -5.39 3.48 12.07
C ASP A 66 -6.75 4.13 11.81
N LEU A 67 -6.78 5.31 11.20
CA LEU A 67 -8.01 5.97 10.76
C LEU A 67 -8.76 5.16 9.71
N ALA A 68 -8.04 4.58 8.75
CA ALA A 68 -8.65 3.73 7.74
C ALA A 68 -9.33 2.50 8.36
N VAL A 69 -8.68 1.86 9.35
CA VAL A 69 -9.27 0.73 10.07
C VAL A 69 -10.54 1.16 10.84
N GLN A 70 -10.51 2.31 11.50
CA GLN A 70 -11.68 2.85 12.21
C GLN A 70 -12.85 3.16 11.25
N HIS A 71 -12.56 3.76 10.10
CA HIS A 71 -13.56 4.05 9.09
C HIS A 71 -14.24 2.77 8.56
N ILE A 72 -13.44 1.72 8.27
CA ILE A 72 -13.98 0.42 7.83
C ILE A 72 -14.88 -0.20 8.90
N LYS A 73 -14.49 -0.17 10.18
CA LYS A 73 -15.33 -0.67 11.28
C LYS A 73 -16.64 0.12 11.39
N GLY A 74 -16.59 1.44 11.24
CA GLY A 74 -17.78 2.29 11.21
C GLY A 74 -18.74 1.90 10.08
N LEU A 75 -18.23 1.74 8.85
CA LEU A 75 -19.02 1.30 7.70
C LEU A 75 -19.62 -0.10 7.90
N GLN A 76 -18.86 -1.04 8.46
CA GLN A 76 -19.36 -2.39 8.75
C GLN A 76 -20.52 -2.37 9.76
N ASN A 77 -20.46 -1.51 10.77
CA ASN A 77 -21.53 -1.35 11.74
C ASN A 77 -22.76 -0.69 11.12
N GLN A 78 -22.58 0.31 10.25
CA GLN A 78 -23.69 0.92 9.50
C GLN A 78 -24.38 -0.09 8.60
N VAL A 79 -23.62 -0.92 7.87
CA VAL A 79 -24.16 -1.97 7.01
C VAL A 79 -24.89 -3.05 7.83
N GLN A 80 -24.38 -3.42 9.02
CA GLN A 80 -25.08 -4.36 9.92
C GLN A 80 -26.39 -3.78 10.45
N ASN A 81 -26.38 -2.52 10.89
CA ASN A 81 -27.58 -1.85 11.39
C ASN A 81 -28.63 -1.68 10.30
N ILE A 82 -28.23 -1.26 9.09
CA ILE A 82 -29.14 -1.16 7.95
C ILE A 82 -29.62 -2.56 7.55
N GLY A 83 -28.72 -3.55 7.45
CA GLY A 83 -29.07 -4.93 7.13
C GLY A 83 -30.11 -5.54 8.08
N ALA A 84 -30.02 -5.24 9.37
CA ALA A 84 -31.01 -5.64 10.37
C ALA A 84 -32.37 -4.97 10.17
N LEU A 85 -32.41 -3.75 9.63
CA LEU A 85 -33.65 -3.03 9.34
C LEU A 85 -34.30 -3.45 8.01
N VAL A 86 -33.49 -3.83 7.00
CA VAL A 86 -33.98 -4.21 5.66
C VAL A 86 -34.05 -5.74 5.45
N GLY A 87 -33.84 -6.54 6.51
CA GLY A 87 -33.95 -8.00 6.45
C GLY A 87 -32.96 -8.66 5.49
N VAL A 88 -31.77 -8.09 5.32
CA VAL A 88 -30.73 -8.68 4.47
C VAL A 88 -30.04 -9.78 5.30
N PRO A 89 -30.15 -11.07 4.94
CA PRO A 89 -29.55 -12.14 5.72
C PRO A 89 -28.04 -11.92 5.74
N SER A 90 -27.50 -11.84 6.95
CA SER A 90 -26.07 -11.67 7.15
C SER A 90 -25.38 -12.91 6.60
N ARG A 91 -24.41 -12.76 5.69
CA ARG A 91 -23.69 -13.89 5.05
C ARG A 91 -23.12 -14.94 6.03
N ARG A 92 -23.03 -14.62 7.33
CA ARG A 92 -22.70 -15.56 8.42
C ARG A 92 -23.73 -16.66 8.63
N GLU A 93 -25.00 -16.45 8.27
CA GLU A 93 -26.07 -17.45 8.37
C GLU A 93 -25.94 -18.56 7.31
N CYS A 94 -25.19 -18.32 6.23
CA CYS A 94 -24.93 -19.34 5.20
C CYS A 94 -24.04 -20.50 5.68
N HIS A 95 -23.26 -20.31 6.77
CA HIS A 95 -22.52 -21.41 7.38
C HIS A 95 -23.45 -22.48 7.97
N MET A 96 -24.64 -22.07 8.44
CA MET A 96 -25.63 -23.02 8.96
C MET A 96 -26.27 -23.83 7.83
N CYS A 97 -26.57 -23.20 6.69
CA CYS A 97 -27.08 -23.92 5.51
C CYS A 97 -26.08 -24.94 4.95
N HIS A 98 -24.77 -24.64 4.97
CA HIS A 98 -23.74 -25.61 4.56
C HIS A 98 -23.59 -26.77 5.55
N ALA A 99 -23.61 -26.50 6.86
CA ALA A 99 -23.53 -27.54 7.89
C ALA A 99 -24.73 -28.50 7.83
N LEU A 100 -25.95 -27.98 7.65
CA LEU A 100 -27.16 -28.79 7.45
C LEU A 100 -27.12 -29.63 6.17
N ARG A 101 -26.58 -29.09 5.07
CA ARG A 101 -26.40 -29.83 3.81
C ARG A 101 -25.38 -30.96 3.91
N ILE A 102 -24.26 -30.75 4.62
CA ILE A 102 -23.26 -31.81 4.87
C ILE A 102 -23.83 -32.91 5.77
N LYS A 103 -24.64 -32.55 6.78
CA LYS A 103 -25.28 -33.52 7.66
C LYS A 103 -26.29 -34.41 6.92
N LEU A 104 -27.17 -33.79 6.12
CA LEU A 104 -28.12 -34.52 5.25
C LEU A 104 -27.42 -35.45 4.24
N ILE A 105 -26.26 -35.07 3.70
CA ILE A 105 -25.47 -35.94 2.82
C ILE A 105 -24.87 -37.12 3.59
N ASN A 106 -24.36 -36.91 4.81
CA ASN A 106 -23.81 -37.99 5.62
C ASN A 106 -24.88 -38.96 6.13
N ASP A 107 -26.07 -38.47 6.47
CA ASP A 107 -27.18 -39.31 6.94
C ASP A 107 -27.78 -40.17 5.80
N THR A 108 -27.67 -39.73 4.54
CA THR A 108 -28.13 -40.49 3.36
C THR A 108 -27.11 -41.52 2.83
N LEU A 109 -25.85 -41.43 3.24
CA LEU A 109 -24.78 -42.38 2.87
C LEU A 109 -24.61 -43.52 3.90
N CYS A 110 -25.37 -43.50 4.99
CA CYS A 110 -25.30 -44.49 6.08
C CYS A 110 -26.58 -45.36 6.20
N SER A 111 -27.47 -45.35 5.19
CA SER A 111 -28.55 -46.34 5.00
C SER A 111 -28.24 -47.30 3.87
#